data_AF-A0A7Y7NQ07-F1
#
_entry.id   AF-A0A7Y7NQ07-F1
#
_cell.length_a   1.000
_cell.length_b   1.000
_cell.length_c   1.000
_cell.angle_alpha   90.00
_cell.angle_beta   90.00
_cell.angle_gamma   90.00
#
_symmetry.space_group_name_H-M   'P 1'
#
loop_
_entity.id
_entity.type
_entity.pdbx_description
1 polymer ?
#
loop_
_entity_poly.entity_id
_entity_poly.type
_entity_poly.pdbx_seq_one_letter_code
_entity_poly.pdbx_strand_id
1 'polypeptide(L)'
;MVKDQKREILTALKALRVDIHEVMEGFLLRTESEIETLCEYAMKMPAASLKDFAPLCLSETRSLKLKPAKGRIKDLKKIDAILATLLDRIVSMDDKEAKLKPPRKKGAEKVKQVKNPESKG
;
A
#
# COMPACT_ATOMS: atom_id res chain seq x y z
N MET A 1 -35.01 -24.38 -34.26
CA MET A 1 -33.56 -24.28 -34.52
C MET A 1 -33.02 -22.85 -34.46
N VAL A 2 -33.25 -21.97 -35.45
CA VAL A 2 -32.64 -20.62 -35.43
C VAL A 2 -33.14 -19.73 -34.27
N LYS A 3 -34.42 -19.87 -33.89
CA LYS A 3 -34.98 -19.15 -32.72
C LYS A 3 -34.35 -19.59 -31.39
N ASP A 4 -34.02 -20.88 -31.28
CA ASP A 4 -33.44 -21.47 -30.08
C ASP A 4 -31.97 -21.03 -29.93
N GLN A 5 -31.22 -21.01 -31.03
CA GLN A 5 -29.85 -20.47 -31.08
C GLN A 5 -29.80 -18.98 -30.72
N LYS A 6 -30.75 -18.17 -31.22
CA LYS A 6 -30.84 -16.74 -30.84
C LYS A 6 -31.09 -16.57 -29.34
N ARG A 7 -31.96 -17.40 -28.75
CA ARG A 7 -32.26 -17.37 -27.31
C ARG A 7 -31.02 -17.76 -26.49
N GLU A 8 -30.31 -18.79 -26.91
CA GLU A 8 -29.08 -19.24 -26.26
C GLU A 8 -27.99 -18.16 -26.28
N ILE A 9 -27.74 -17.53 -27.42
CA ILE A 9 -26.81 -16.40 -27.55
C ILE A 9 -27.22 -15.25 -26.63
N LEU A 10 -28.50 -14.88 -26.60
CA LEU A 10 -28.98 -13.81 -25.73
C LEU A 10 -28.78 -14.12 -24.25
N THR A 11 -29.02 -15.36 -23.84
CA THR A 11 -28.76 -15.82 -22.46
C THR A 11 -27.26 -15.73 -22.14
N ALA A 12 -26.39 -16.23 -23.02
CA ALA A 12 -24.94 -16.18 -22.83
C ALA A 12 -24.42 -14.75 -22.73
N LEU A 13 -24.90 -13.83 -23.59
CA LEU A 13 -24.50 -12.42 -23.55
C LEU A 13 -24.98 -11.71 -22.28
N LYS A 14 -26.15 -12.08 -21.74
CA LYS A 14 -26.63 -11.55 -20.46
C LYS A 14 -25.78 -12.04 -19.30
N ALA A 15 -25.42 -13.32 -19.28
CA ALA A 15 -24.53 -13.88 -18.27
C ALA A 15 -23.16 -13.19 -18.32
N LEU A 16 -22.55 -13.09 -19.50
CA LEU A 16 -21.27 -12.40 -19.68
C LEU A 16 -21.31 -10.94 -19.20
N ARG A 17 -22.43 -10.24 -19.39
CA ARG A 17 -22.59 -8.87 -18.89
C ARG A 17 -22.57 -8.82 -17.35
N VAL A 18 -23.21 -9.78 -16.68
CA VAL A 18 -23.19 -9.90 -15.22
C VAL A 18 -21.76 -10.17 -14.75
N ASP A 19 -21.09 -11.15 -15.34
CA ASP A 19 -19.70 -11.51 -14.99
C ASP A 19 -18.75 -10.32 -15.12
N ILE A 20 -18.87 -9.54 -16.21
CA ILE A 20 -18.06 -8.32 -16.42
C ILE A 20 -18.31 -7.28 -15.32
N HIS A 21 -19.56 -7.10 -14.90
CA HIS A 21 -19.89 -6.14 -13.84
C HIS A 21 -19.32 -6.59 -12.50
N GLU A 22 -19.47 -7.86 -12.13
CA GLU A 22 -18.94 -8.41 -10.87
C GLU A 22 -17.42 -8.29 -10.80
N VAL A 23 -16.73 -8.63 -11.90
CA VAL A 23 -15.26 -8.48 -11.98
C VAL A 23 -14.84 -7.01 -11.86
N MET A 24 -15.56 -6.10 -12.50
CA MET A 24 -15.27 -4.66 -12.43
C MET A 24 -15.52 -4.07 -11.04
N GLU A 25 -16.59 -4.50 -10.37
CA GLU A 25 -16.89 -4.10 -8.99
C GLU A 25 -15.83 -4.60 -8.02
N GLY A 26 -15.43 -5.87 -8.12
CA GLY A 26 -14.35 -6.43 -7.32
C GLY A 26 -13.02 -5.71 -7.53
N PHE A 27 -12.69 -5.38 -8.78
CA PHE A 27 -11.51 -4.57 -9.10
C PHE A 27 -11.59 -3.19 -8.44
N LEU A 28 -12.73 -2.50 -8.55
CA LEU A 28 -12.93 -1.17 -7.99
C LEU A 28 -12.78 -1.17 -6.47
N LEU A 29 -13.50 -2.05 -5.77
CA LEU A 29 -13.46 -2.16 -4.31
C LEU A 29 -12.05 -2.41 -3.78
N ARG A 30 -11.31 -3.32 -4.41
CA ARG A 30 -9.90 -3.58 -4.05
C ARG A 30 -9.04 -2.33 -4.27
N THR A 31 -9.15 -1.70 -5.44
CA THR A 31 -8.39 -0.49 -5.80
C THR A 31 -8.66 0.64 -4.80
N GLU A 32 -9.92 0.87 -4.44
CA GLU A 32 -10.31 1.89 -3.45
C GLU A 32 -9.75 1.56 -2.06
N SER A 33 -9.80 0.30 -1.64
CA SER A 33 -9.23 -0.13 -0.34
C SER A 33 -7.72 0.06 -0.28
N GLU A 34 -7.01 -0.21 -1.38
CA GLU A 34 -5.56 0.01 -1.49
C GLU A 34 -5.23 1.51 -1.40
N ILE A 35 -6.01 2.37 -2.09
CA ILE A 35 -5.86 3.83 -2.00
C ILE A 35 -6.09 4.30 -0.56
N GLU A 36 -7.15 3.84 0.11
CA GLU A 36 -7.43 4.19 1.50
C GLU A 36 -6.28 3.79 2.43
N THR A 37 -5.74 2.58 2.24
CA THR A 37 -4.57 2.09 2.99
C THR A 37 -3.34 3.00 2.78
N LEU A 38 -3.07 3.40 1.54
CA LEU A 38 -1.99 4.35 1.21
C LEU A 38 -2.20 5.71 1.88
N CYS A 39 -3.44 6.23 1.88
CA CYS A 39 -3.80 7.49 2.52
C CYS A 39 -3.58 7.42 4.04
N GLU A 40 -4.08 6.37 4.69
CA GLU A 40 -3.90 6.15 6.13
C GLU A 40 -2.42 6.08 6.52
N TYR A 41 -1.63 5.34 5.75
CA TYR A 41 -0.20 5.20 6.00
C TYR A 41 0.52 6.54 5.84
N ALA A 42 0.24 7.27 4.76
CA ALA A 42 0.84 8.59 4.52
C ALA A 42 0.53 9.59 5.65
N MET A 43 -0.68 9.56 6.21
CA MET A 43 -1.08 10.41 7.33
C MET A 43 -0.38 10.06 8.66
N LYS A 44 -0.05 8.78 8.86
CA LYS A 44 0.62 8.28 10.07
C LYS A 44 2.15 8.25 9.94
N MET A 45 2.68 8.54 8.75
CA MET A 45 4.10 8.39 8.42
C MET A 45 4.99 9.43 9.14
N PRO A 46 6.14 9.04 9.71
CA PRO A 46 7.13 9.99 10.20
C PRO A 46 7.65 10.91 9.09
N ALA A 47 7.98 12.17 9.43
CA ALA A 47 8.42 13.17 8.45
C ALA A 47 9.67 12.76 7.65
N ALA A 48 10.58 11.98 8.24
CA ALA A 48 11.76 11.45 7.55
C ALA A 48 11.37 10.47 6.44
N SER A 49 10.53 9.49 6.77
CA SER A 49 10.01 8.49 5.84
C SER A 49 9.11 9.13 4.77
N LEU A 50 8.32 10.15 5.13
CA LEU A 50 7.48 10.88 4.19
C LEU A 50 8.31 11.62 3.11
N LYS A 51 9.48 12.16 3.47
CA LYS A 51 10.40 12.78 2.49
C LYS A 51 10.88 11.80 1.43
N ASP A 52 11.02 10.53 1.77
CA ASP A 52 11.46 9.48 0.84
C ASP A 52 10.29 8.93 0.01
N PHE A 53 9.08 8.88 0.57
CA PHE A 53 7.90 8.34 -0.10
C PHE A 53 7.19 9.34 -1.01
N ALA A 54 7.01 10.59 -0.55
CA ALA A 54 6.20 11.59 -1.23
C ALA A 54 6.62 11.88 -2.68
N PRO A 55 7.93 11.98 -3.04
CA PRO A 55 8.34 12.22 -4.42
C PRO A 55 7.88 11.11 -5.38
N LEU A 56 8.00 9.84 -4.96
CA LEU A 56 7.55 8.70 -5.76
C LEU A 56 6.03 8.74 -5.93
N CYS A 57 5.29 8.84 -4.83
CA CYS A 57 3.82 8.89 -4.85
C CYS A 57 3.29 10.01 -5.76
N LEU A 58 3.84 11.23 -5.61
CA LEU A 58 3.45 12.38 -6.44
C LEU A 58 3.85 12.20 -7.90
N SER A 59 5.01 11.63 -8.19
CA SER A 59 5.47 11.38 -9.56
C SER A 59 4.53 10.39 -10.27
N GLU A 60 4.28 9.23 -9.66
CA GLU A 60 3.45 8.19 -10.23
C GLU A 60 2.02 8.69 -10.48
N THR A 61 1.40 9.31 -9.47
CA THR A 61 0.02 9.83 -9.57
C THR A 61 -0.10 10.95 -10.59
N ARG A 62 0.86 11.88 -10.69
CA ARG A 62 0.82 12.96 -11.70
C ARG A 62 1.08 12.45 -13.12
N SER A 63 1.75 11.31 -13.27
CA SER A 63 2.01 10.70 -14.58
C SER A 63 0.76 10.04 -15.19
N LEU A 64 -0.28 9.81 -14.38
CA LEU A 64 -1.54 9.21 -14.81
C LEU A 64 -2.33 10.11 -15.76
N LYS A 65 -2.12 9.91 -17.06
CA LYS A 65 -2.94 10.52 -18.13
C LYS A 65 -4.14 9.64 -18.45
N LEU A 66 -5.07 9.52 -17.50
CA LEU A 66 -6.29 8.73 -17.63
C LEU A 66 -7.25 9.36 -18.65
N LYS A 67 -8.04 8.53 -19.34
CA LYS A 67 -9.16 8.99 -20.19
C LYS A 67 -10.45 8.25 -19.78
N PRO A 68 -11.07 8.64 -18.64
CA PRO A 68 -12.20 7.89 -18.04
C PRO A 68 -13.36 7.66 -19.01
N ALA A 69 -13.73 8.69 -19.79
CA ALA A 69 -14.80 8.61 -20.78
C ALA A 69 -14.58 7.56 -21.89
N LYS A 70 -13.36 7.01 -22.02
CA LYS A 70 -13.02 5.98 -23.01
C LYS A 70 -13.00 4.55 -22.43
N GLY A 71 -13.23 4.37 -21.13
CA GLY A 71 -13.31 3.03 -20.51
C GLY A 71 -12.11 2.12 -20.79
N ARG A 72 -10.89 2.68 -20.81
CA ARG A 72 -9.70 1.96 -21.32
C ARG A 72 -9.19 0.96 -20.28
N ILE A 73 -9.12 -0.31 -20.66
CA ILE A 73 -8.44 -1.36 -19.87
C ILE A 73 -6.98 -0.95 -19.56
N LYS A 74 -6.29 -0.28 -20.49
CA LYS A 74 -4.92 0.22 -20.25
C LYS A 74 -4.84 1.22 -19.09
N ASP A 75 -5.89 2.00 -18.86
CA ASP A 75 -5.93 2.97 -17.77
C ASP A 75 -6.11 2.24 -16.43
N LEU A 76 -6.99 1.24 -16.37
CA LEU A 76 -7.14 0.37 -15.19
C LEU A 76 -5.83 -0.36 -14.83
N LYS A 77 -5.17 -0.95 -15.82
CA LYS A 77 -3.87 -1.64 -15.62
C LYS A 77 -2.77 -0.71 -15.09
N LYS A 78 -2.80 0.57 -15.49
CA LYS A 78 -1.82 1.55 -14.99
C LYS A 78 -2.07 1.92 -13.54
N ILE A 79 -3.34 2.08 -13.16
CA ILE A 79 -3.72 2.34 -11.76
C ILE A 79 -3.23 1.18 -10.89
N ASP A 80 -3.58 -0.06 -11.28
CA ASP A 80 -3.16 -1.28 -10.60
C ASP A 80 -1.63 -1.38 -10.42
N ALA A 81 -0.87 -1.11 -11.48
CA ALA A 81 0.60 -1.14 -11.42
C ALA A 81 1.20 -0.07 -10.49
N ILE A 82 0.61 1.14 -10.46
CA ILE A 82 1.07 2.21 -9.56
C ILE A 82 0.76 1.84 -8.11
N LEU A 83 -0.43 1.35 -7.82
CA LEU A 83 -0.80 0.96 -6.46
C LEU A 83 0.12 -0.15 -5.94
N ALA A 84 0.39 -1.18 -6.74
CA ALA A 84 1.36 -2.21 -6.39
C ALA A 84 2.75 -1.61 -6.07
N THR A 85 3.25 -0.71 -6.92
CA THR A 85 4.55 -0.04 -6.71
C THR A 85 4.59 0.77 -5.41
N LEU A 86 3.51 1.50 -5.10
CA LEU A 86 3.45 2.33 -3.89
C LEU A 86 3.32 1.48 -2.62
N LEU A 87 2.51 0.42 -2.65
CA LEU A 87 2.36 -0.52 -1.54
C LEU A 87 3.67 -1.27 -1.27
N ASP A 88 4.34 -1.78 -2.30
CA ASP A 88 5.64 -2.43 -2.17
C ASP A 88 6.68 -1.51 -1.54
N ARG A 89 6.64 -0.21 -1.89
CA ARG A 89 7.54 0.78 -1.32
C ARG A 89 7.29 0.97 0.17
N ILE A 90 6.03 1.02 0.60
CA ILE A 90 5.65 1.17 2.01
C ILE A 90 6.09 -0.05 2.81
N VAL A 91 5.81 -1.27 2.33
CA VAL A 91 6.24 -2.52 2.98
C VAL A 91 7.77 -2.53 3.14
N SER A 92 8.49 -2.11 2.09
CA SER A 92 9.95 -2.01 2.13
C SER A 92 10.48 -0.96 3.12
N MET A 93 9.71 0.09 3.40
CA MET A 93 10.08 1.13 4.37
C MET A 93 9.81 0.66 5.80
N ASP A 94 8.67 0.02 6.05
CA ASP A 94 8.35 -0.59 7.35
C ASP A 94 9.39 -1.65 7.76
N ASP A 95 9.80 -2.50 6.82
CA ASP A 95 10.85 -3.49 7.05
C ASP A 95 12.20 -2.87 7.46
N LYS A 96 12.52 -1.68 6.93
CA LYS A 96 13.74 -0.94 7.27
C LYS A 96 13.62 -0.30 8.64
N GLU A 97 12.47 0.29 8.97
CA GLU A 97 12.22 0.86 10.29
C GLU A 97 12.23 -0.21 11.40
N ALA A 98 11.72 -1.42 11.12
CA ALA A 98 11.80 -2.55 12.04
C ALA A 98 13.24 -2.98 12.33
N LYS A 99 14.12 -2.95 11.32
CA LYS A 99 15.55 -3.34 11.43
C LYS A 99 16.43 -2.29 12.09
N LEU A 100 16.01 -1.02 12.10
CA LEU A 100 16.80 0.11 12.64
C LEU A 100 16.58 0.39 14.13
N LYS A 101 15.73 -0.34 14.86
CA LYS A 101 15.61 -0.20 16.32
C LYS A 101 16.69 -1.03 17.02
N PRO A 102 17.78 -0.44 17.56
CA PRO A 102 18.63 -1.19 18.48
C PRO A 102 17.89 -1.36 19.81
N PRO A 103 18.13 -2.45 20.57
CA PRO A 103 17.61 -2.56 21.92
C PRO A 103 18.17 -1.39 22.74
N ARG A 104 17.29 -0.51 23.23
CA ARG A 104 17.64 0.53 24.20
C ARG A 104 18.21 -0.17 25.44
N LYS A 105 19.54 -0.25 25.54
CA LYS A 105 20.20 -0.62 26.80
C LYS A 105 19.78 0.43 27.83
N LYS A 106 18.93 0.01 28.77
CA LYS A 106 18.65 0.75 30.00
C LYS A 106 20.00 1.13 30.62
N GLY A 107 20.17 2.42 30.92
CA GLY A 107 21.37 2.91 31.58
C GLY A 107 21.62 2.09 32.84
N ALA A 108 22.79 1.46 32.91
CA ALA A 108 23.28 0.88 34.14
C ALA A 108 23.60 2.04 35.10
N GLU A 109 22.76 2.13 36.12
CA GLU A 109 22.89 2.94 37.30
C GLU A 109 24.33 2.82 37.86
N LYS A 110 25.07 3.94 37.89
CA LYS A 110 26.36 4.02 38.58
C LYS A 110 26.09 3.96 40.09
N VAL A 111 26.10 2.75 40.65
CA VAL A 111 26.21 2.57 42.10
C VAL A 111 27.62 3.00 42.51
N LYS A 112 27.71 4.15 43.19
CA LYS A 112 28.92 4.61 43.88
C LYS A 112 29.28 3.59 44.97
N GLN A 113 30.36 2.83 44.78
CA GLN A 113 31.05 2.20 45.91
C GLN A 113 31.90 3.27 46.61
N VAL A 114 31.46 3.65 47.81
CA VAL A 114 32.26 4.39 48.78
C VAL A 114 33.31 3.41 49.31
N LYS A 115 34.58 3.61 48.94
CA LYS A 115 35.72 2.96 49.61
C LYS A 115 35.96 3.69 50.93
N ASN A 116 35.70 3.02 52.04
CA ASN A 116 36.27 3.41 53.33
C ASN A 116 37.80 3.18 53.28
N PRO A 117 38.64 4.17 53.61
CA PRO A 117 40.03 3.92 53.86
C PRO A 117 40.19 3.39 55.29
N GLU A 118 40.50 2.11 55.42
CA GLU A 118 41.24 1.65 56.60
C GLU A 118 42.64 2.26 56.55
N SER A 119 43.02 3.01 57.58
CA SER A 119 44.42 3.28 57.90
C SER A 119 44.57 3.45 59.42
N LYS A 120 45.02 2.34 60.01
CA LYS A 120 45.96 2.17 61.13
C LYS A 120 46.29 3.38 62.01
N GLY A 121 46.15 3.16 63.31
CA GLY A 121 46.75 3.90 64.42
C GLY A 121 46.37 3.25 65.73
#